data_AF-A0A9W8AX60-F1
#
_entry.id   AF-A0A9W8AX60-F1
#
_cell.length_a   1.000
_cell.length_b   1.000
_cell.length_c   1.000
_cell.angle_alpha   90.00
_cell.angle_beta   90.00
_cell.angle_gamma   90.00
#
_symmetry.space_group_name_H-M   'P 1'
#
loop_
_entity.id
_entity.type
_entity.pdbx_description
1 polymer ?
#
loop_
_entity_poly.entity_id
_entity_poly.type
_entity_poly.pdbx_seq_one_letter_code
_entity_poly.pdbx_strand_id
1 'polypeptide(L)'
;MGEIWATILHEVLWSMIEAAGFESNVYNANSSRGNTLALKYVMLALKFQPCDPSFIRARDAILQAERAVTRGRYQCALWKGFASRGLGISAGQSGGR
;
A
#
# COMPACT_ATOMS: atom_id res chain seq x y z
N MET A 1 12.66 -9.45 9.51
CA MET A 1 12.42 -8.20 8.73
C MET A 1 11.38 -8.37 7.63
N GLY A 2 11.51 -9.38 6.75
CA GLY A 2 10.51 -9.62 5.69
C GLY A 2 9.10 -9.93 6.21
N GLU A 3 8.98 -10.70 7.29
CA GLU A 3 7.71 -11.01 7.95
C GLU A 3 6.95 -9.77 8.43
N ILE A 4 7.66 -8.78 9.01
CA ILE A 4 7.06 -7.53 9.47
C ILE A 4 6.45 -6.78 8.29
N TRP A 5 7.21 -6.65 7.20
CA TRP A 5 6.72 -6.00 5.98
C TRP A 5 5.56 -6.74 5.34
N ALA A 6 5.62 -8.07 5.26
CA ALA A 6 4.54 -8.90 4.72
C ALA A 6 3.26 -8.75 5.56
N THR A 7 3.39 -8.66 6.88
CA THR A 7 2.27 -8.43 7.79
C THR A 7 1.65 -7.05 7.57
N ILE A 8 2.46 -6.00 7.41
CA ILE A 8 1.97 -4.65 7.06
C ILE A 8 1.20 -4.67 5.74
N LEU A 9 1.75 -5.31 4.71
CA LEU A 9 1.08 -5.43 3.42
C LEU A 9 -0.22 -6.23 3.49
N HIS A 10 -0.32 -7.21 4.39
CA HIS A 10 -1.55 -7.95 4.63
C HIS A 10 -2.67 -7.06 5.17
N GLU A 11 -2.36 -6.17 6.11
CA GLU A 11 -3.31 -5.19 6.64
C GLU A 11 -3.76 -4.19 5.56
N VAL A 12 -2.81 -3.76 4.71
CA VAL A 12 -3.10 -2.91 3.55
C VAL A 12 -4.04 -3.61 2.57
N LEU A 13 -3.80 -4.89 2.28
CA LEU A 13 -4.65 -5.69 1.41
C LEU A 13 -6.09 -5.74 1.93
N TRP A 14 -6.28 -6.07 3.21
CA TRP A 14 -7.62 -6.11 3.80
C TRP A 14 -8.29 -4.75 3.82
N SER A 15 -7.57 -3.69 4.18
CA SER A 15 -8.16 -2.34 4.12
C SER A 15 -8.58 -1.94 2.70
N MET A 16 -7.87 -2.39 1.67
CA MET A 16 -8.25 -2.17 0.27
C MET A 16 -9.46 -3.00 -0.13
N ILE A 17 -9.55 -4.26 0.32
CA ILE A 17 -10.70 -5.14 0.09
C ILE A 17 -11.95 -4.58 0.75
N GLU A 18 -11.85 -4.06 1.98
CA GLU A 18 -12.96 -3.36 2.65
C GLU A 18 -13.45 -2.14 1.85
N ALA A 19 -12.53 -1.38 1.26
CA ALA A 19 -12.85 -0.15 0.54
C ALA A 19 -13.39 -0.36 -0.88
N ALA A 20 -12.91 -1.39 -1.60
CA ALA A 20 -13.19 -1.58 -3.03
C ALA A 20 -13.78 -2.96 -3.39
N GLY A 21 -13.94 -3.85 -2.41
CA GLY A 21 -14.42 -5.23 -2.58
C GLY A 21 -13.33 -6.21 -3.02
N PHE A 22 -13.71 -7.47 -3.16
CA PHE A 22 -12.84 -8.56 -3.60
C PHE A 22 -13.20 -9.03 -5.02
N GLU A 23 -12.18 -9.20 -5.87
CA GLU A 23 -12.29 -9.88 -7.16
C GLU A 23 -12.03 -11.37 -6.98
N SER A 24 -13.01 -12.22 -7.31
CA SER A 24 -12.89 -13.67 -7.21
C SER A 24 -12.17 -14.30 -8.40
N ASN A 25 -12.19 -13.65 -9.57
CA ASN A 25 -11.45 -14.12 -10.73
C ASN A 25 -9.98 -13.65 -10.67
N VAL A 26 -9.09 -14.55 -10.26
CA VAL A 26 -7.65 -14.29 -10.12
C VAL A 26 -6.95 -13.88 -11.41
N TYR A 27 -7.55 -14.15 -12.58
CA TYR A 27 -6.99 -13.77 -13.89
C TYR A 27 -7.42 -12.37 -14.35
N ASN A 28 -8.36 -11.72 -13.64
CA ASN A 28 -8.83 -10.38 -14.00
C ASN A 28 -7.88 -9.28 -13.49
N ALA A 29 -6.77 -9.06 -14.18
CA ALA A 29 -5.78 -8.03 -13.85
C ALA A 29 -6.29 -6.58 -14.03
N ASN A 30 -7.39 -6.38 -14.77
CA ASN A 30 -7.98 -5.07 -15.03
C ASN A 30 -9.06 -4.67 -14.01
N SER A 31 -9.35 -5.53 -13.04
CA SER A 31 -10.33 -5.26 -12.01
C SER A 31 -9.95 -4.04 -11.15
N SER A 32 -10.93 -3.22 -10.82
CA SER A 32 -10.78 -2.09 -9.90
C SER A 32 -11.16 -2.46 -8.45
N ARG A 33 -11.09 -3.75 -8.12
CA ARG A 33 -11.33 -4.30 -6.78
C ARG A 33 -10.09 -4.22 -5.90
N GLY A 34 -10.27 -4.26 -4.59
CA GLY A 34 -9.24 -3.97 -3.60
C GLY A 34 -8.04 -4.90 -3.67
N ASN A 35 -8.26 -6.20 -3.85
CA ASN A 35 -7.19 -7.18 -4.00
C ASN A 35 -6.36 -6.97 -5.29
N THR A 36 -7.02 -6.74 -6.42
CA THR A 36 -6.33 -6.47 -7.70
C THR A 36 -5.58 -5.15 -7.67
N LEU A 37 -6.19 -4.10 -7.11
CA LEU A 37 -5.57 -2.79 -6.94
C LEU A 37 -4.37 -2.83 -5.99
N ALA A 38 -4.49 -3.50 -4.84
CA ALA A 38 -3.39 -3.64 -3.88
C ALA A 38 -2.17 -4.28 -4.53
N LEU A 39 -2.35 -5.38 -5.27
CA LEU A 39 -1.27 -6.04 -5.99
C LEU A 39 -0.67 -5.12 -7.06
N LYS A 40 -1.51 -4.42 -7.82
CA LYS A 40 -1.08 -3.46 -8.85
C LYS A 40 -0.24 -2.34 -8.25
N TYR A 41 -0.62 -1.82 -7.09
CA TYR A 41 0.13 -0.76 -6.41
C TYR A 41 1.47 -1.25 -5.90
N VAL A 42 1.54 -2.44 -5.28
CA VAL A 42 2.82 -3.03 -4.86
C VAL A 42 3.76 -3.21 -6.05
N MET A 43 3.27 -3.79 -7.15
CA MET A 43 4.07 -3.98 -8.37
C MET A 43 4.56 -2.67 -8.98
N LEU A 44 3.75 -1.62 -8.97
CA LEU A 44 4.15 -0.31 -9.47
C LEU A 44 5.12 0.39 -8.50
N ALA A 45 4.92 0.23 -7.19
CA ALA A 45 5.78 0.79 -6.17
C ALA A 45 7.20 0.21 -6.23
N LEU A 46 7.36 -1.07 -6.60
CA LEU A 46 8.68 -1.68 -6.83
C LEU A 46 9.47 -0.96 -7.94
N LYS A 47 8.79 -0.31 -8.88
CA LYS A 47 9.42 0.51 -9.93
C LYS A 47 9.71 1.94 -9.47
N PHE A 48 8.95 2.45 -8.51
CA PHE A 48 9.07 3.83 -8.01
C PHE A 48 9.99 3.98 -6.81
N GLN A 49 10.16 2.92 -6.03
CA GLN A 49 10.99 2.95 -4.84
C GLN A 49 12.46 3.29 -5.19
N PRO A 50 13.15 4.07 -4.35
CA PRO A 50 14.57 4.34 -4.54
C PRO A 50 15.43 3.10 -4.30
N CYS A 51 16.72 3.17 -4.64
CA CYS A 51 17.69 2.15 -4.25
C CYS A 51 17.77 2.07 -2.72
N ASP A 52 17.80 0.84 -2.19
CA ASP A 52 17.81 0.53 -0.75
C ASP A 52 16.71 1.29 0.06
N PRO A 53 15.43 0.97 -0.19
CA PRO A 53 14.33 1.68 0.46
C PRO A 53 14.14 1.22 1.92
N SER A 54 13.94 2.17 2.82
CA SER A 54 13.34 1.91 4.14
C SER A 54 11.84 1.61 4.02
N PHE A 55 11.22 1.06 5.07
CA PHE A 55 9.76 0.82 5.08
C PHE A 55 8.93 2.09 4.81
N ILE A 56 9.39 3.25 5.29
CA ILE A 56 8.74 4.54 5.05
C ILE A 56 8.81 4.89 3.56
N ARG A 57 9.99 4.73 2.93
CA ARG A 57 10.17 4.99 1.50
C ARG A 57 9.35 4.02 0.64
N ALA A 58 9.27 2.75 1.03
CA ALA A 58 8.44 1.75 0.35
C ALA A 58 6.94 2.06 0.47
N ARG A 59 6.45 2.47 1.65
CA ARG A 59 5.08 2.97 1.86
C ARG A 59 4.78 4.15 0.95
N ASP A 60 5.66 5.14 0.91
CA ASP A 60 5.46 6.36 0.13
C ASP A 60 5.44 6.06 -1.38
N ALA A 61 6.23 5.08 -1.84
CA ALA A 61 6.16 4.58 -3.21
C ALA A 61 4.80 3.91 -3.53
N ILE A 62 4.20 3.18 -2.58
CA ILE A 62 2.85 2.60 -2.73
C ILE A 62 1.78 3.69 -2.79
N LEU A 63 1.88 4.72 -1.95
CA LEU A 63 0.99 5.88 -2.00
C LEU A 63 1.13 6.66 -3.32
N GLN A 64 2.34 6.76 -3.87
CA GLN A 64 2.59 7.35 -5.18
C GLN A 64 1.98 6.50 -6.30
N ALA A 65 2.12 5.17 -6.23
CA ALA A 65 1.50 4.25 -7.18
C ALA A 65 -0.03 4.38 -7.21
N GLU A 66 -0.67 4.50 -6.05
CA GLU A 66 -2.12 4.70 -5.96
C GLU A 66 -2.58 6.02 -6.60
N ARG A 67 -1.83 7.11 -6.40
CA ARG A 67 -2.09 8.40 -7.06
C ARG A 67 -1.96 8.28 -8.58
N ALA A 68 -0.96 7.55 -9.06
CA ALA A 68 -0.75 7.35 -10.49
C ALA A 68 -1.89 6.56 -11.15
N VAL A 69 -2.46 5.57 -10.45
CA VAL A 69 -3.49 4.67 -11.01
C VAL A 69 -4.92 5.19 -10.79
N THR A 70 -5.23 5.71 -9.59
CA THR A 70 -6.61 6.06 -9.19
C THR A 70 -6.78 7.49 -8.72
N ARG A 71 -5.76 8.35 -8.92
CA ARG A 71 -5.79 9.78 -8.62
C ARG A 71 -6.14 10.11 -7.16
N GLY A 72 -5.73 9.26 -6.22
CA GLY A 72 -5.88 9.51 -4.79
C GLY A 72 -7.17 8.96 -4.17
N ARG A 73 -8.01 8.26 -4.93
CA ARG A 73 -9.30 7.72 -4.47
C ARG A 73 -9.17 6.80 -3.25
N TYR A 74 -8.07 6.06 -3.11
CA TYR A 74 -7.89 5.04 -2.07
C TYR A 74 -6.77 5.38 -1.06
N GLN A 75 -6.32 6.64 -1.02
CA GLN A 75 -5.29 7.10 -0.06
C GLN A 75 -5.67 6.75 1.39
N CYS A 76 -6.92 7.01 1.79
CA CYS A 76 -7.38 6.78 3.16
C CYS A 76 -7.34 5.29 3.54
N ALA A 77 -7.69 4.40 2.61
CA ALA A 77 -7.62 2.96 2.84
C ALA A 77 -6.17 2.49 3.00
N LEU A 78 -5.26 2.97 2.15
CA LEU A 78 -3.83 2.67 2.30
C LEU A 78 -3.29 3.17 3.63
N TRP A 79 -3.59 4.42 4.01
CA TRP A 79 -3.15 4.96 5.29
C TRP A 79 -3.69 4.19 6.49
N LYS A 80 -4.96 3.74 6.45
CA LYS A 80 -5.56 2.88 7.48
C LYS A 80 -4.75 1.58 7.62
N GLY A 81 -4.46 0.91 6.52
CA GLY A 81 -3.67 -0.34 6.51
C GLY A 81 -2.24 -0.16 7.02
N PHE A 82 -1.55 0.91 6.62
CA PHE A 82 -0.19 1.17 7.12
C PHE A 82 -0.17 1.60 8.60
N ALA A 83 -1.15 2.37 9.04
CA ALA A 83 -1.24 2.85 10.41
C ALA A 83 -1.51 1.74 11.43
N SER A 84 -2.21 0.66 11.04
CA SER A 84 -2.54 -0.46 11.95
C SER A 84 -1.30 -1.17 12.52
N ARG A 85 -0.15 -1.02 11.85
CA ARG A 85 1.14 -1.60 12.25
C ARG A 85 2.22 -0.55 12.50
N GLY A 86 1.81 0.67 12.86
CA GLY A 86 2.74 1.73 13.27
C GLY A 86 3.46 2.44 12.12
N LEU A 87 3.04 2.25 10.87
CA LEU A 87 3.62 2.89 9.69
C LEU A 87 2.75 4.05 9.14
N GLY A 88 1.92 4.64 9.99
CA GLY A 88 1.01 5.75 9.66
C GLY A 88 1.71 7.08 9.37
N ILE A 89 0.95 8.16 9.24
CA ILE A 89 1.45 9.50 8.82
C ILE A 89 2.58 10.00 9.73
N SER A 90 2.53 9.70 11.02
CA SER A 90 3.53 10.09 12.01
C SER A 90 4.73 9.15 12.08
N ALA A 91 4.74 8.03 11.35
CA ALA A 91 5.90 7.15 11.25
C ALA A 91 6.99 7.88 10.45
N GLY A 92 7.95 8.44 11.19
CA GLY A 92 8.95 9.40 10.71
C GLY A 92 9.03 10.71 11.49
N GLN A 93 8.06 11.03 12.36
CA GLN A 93 8.10 12.24 13.20
C GLN A 93 8.84 12.07 14.54
N SER A 94 9.16 10.84 14.97
CA SER A 94 10.10 10.60 16.08
C SER A 94 11.55 10.56 15.56
N GLY A 95 11.95 11.67 14.96
CA GLY A 95 13.32 12.00 14.60
C GLY A 95 13.53 13.51 14.76
N GLY A 96 12.86 14.09 15.76
CA GLY A 96 13.08 15.46 16.20
C GLY A 96 14.25 15.47 17.16
N ARG A 97 15.39 15.98 16.67
CA ARG A 97 16.56 16.51 17.40
C ARG A 97 17.02 15.76 18.66
#